data_AF-A0A4S4BTD0-F1
#
_entry.id   AF-A0A4S4BTD0-F1
#
_cell.length_a   1.000
_cell.length_b   1.000
_cell.length_c   1.000
_cell.angle_alpha   90.00
_cell.angle_beta   90.00
_cell.angle_gamma   90.00
#
_symmetry.space_group_name_H-M   'P 1'
#
loop_
_entity.id
_entity.type
_entity.pdbx_description
1 polymer ?
#
loop_
_entity_poly.entity_id
_entity_poly.type
_entity_poly.pdbx_seq_one_letter_code
_entity_poly.pdbx_strand_id
1 'polypeptide(L)'
;MQQSVIENVVHELLQHTGSSVKVKMESSFPENRLVGGKYHISTHTITLYIDEIKKQCVQLFSTDAYFIDYLKIVFAHEIGHAEDLELAMLCDQLDECTTQHERNKLALTIEENAWRYAESYLKEVDPSLVETVIYHSLQSYREKTELEIA
;
A
#
# COMPACT_ATOMS: atom_id res chain seq x y z
N MET A 1 -13.94 -14.57 -15.12
CA MET A 1 -14.10 -13.20 -15.67
C MET A 1 -13.51 -12.16 -14.73
N GLN A 2 -13.84 -12.18 -13.43
CA GLN A 2 -13.24 -11.22 -12.48
C GLN A 2 -11.74 -11.48 -12.22
N GLN A 3 -11.33 -12.75 -12.09
CA GLN A 3 -9.93 -13.10 -11.86
C GLN A 3 -8.99 -12.70 -13.02
N SER A 4 -9.41 -12.92 -14.27
CA SER A 4 -8.63 -12.50 -15.45
C SER A 4 -8.46 -10.98 -15.54
N VAL A 5 -9.43 -10.21 -15.05
CA VAL A 5 -9.30 -8.73 -15.01
C VAL A 5 -8.28 -8.31 -13.95
N ILE A 6 -8.32 -8.93 -12.77
CA ILE A 6 -7.35 -8.68 -11.69
C ILE A 6 -5.93 -9.02 -12.16
N GLU A 7 -5.74 -10.19 -12.78
CA GLU A 7 -4.46 -10.62 -13.33
C GLU A 7 -3.92 -9.63 -14.37
N ASN A 8 -4.78 -9.12 -15.27
CA ASN A 8 -4.39 -8.11 -16.26
C ASN A 8 -3.97 -6.80 -15.59
N VAL A 9 -4.72 -6.32 -14.60
CA VAL A 9 -4.38 -5.10 -13.85
C VAL A 9 -3.01 -5.22 -13.19
N VAL A 10 -2.75 -6.35 -12.54
CA VAL A 10 -1.45 -6.63 -11.91
C VAL A 10 -0.34 -6.64 -12.96
N HIS A 11 -0.56 -7.33 -14.08
CA HIS A 11 0.44 -7.43 -15.14
C HIS A 11 0.76 -6.07 -15.78
N GLU A 12 -0.27 -5.30 -16.12
CA GLU A 12 -0.14 -3.98 -16.74
C GLU A 12 0.63 -3.03 -15.83
N LEU A 13 0.31 -2.99 -14.53
CA LEU A 13 0.98 -2.10 -13.60
C LEU A 13 2.45 -2.50 -13.36
N LEU A 14 2.75 -3.81 -13.29
CA LEU A 14 4.13 -4.29 -13.22
C LEU A 14 4.93 -3.90 -14.48
N GLN A 15 4.34 -4.07 -15.67
CA GLN A 15 4.99 -3.67 -16.91
C GLN A 15 5.21 -2.16 -16.98
N HIS A 16 4.25 -1.37 -16.50
CA HIS A 16 4.32 0.09 -16.55
C HIS A 16 5.36 0.65 -15.56
N THR A 17 5.48 0.04 -14.38
CA THR A 17 6.48 0.41 -13.36
C THR A 17 7.87 -0.12 -13.67
N GLY A 18 7.96 -1.25 -14.39
CA GLY A 18 9.21 -1.97 -14.61
C GLY A 18 9.67 -2.77 -13.39
N SER A 19 8.83 -2.88 -12.35
CA SER A 19 9.16 -3.59 -11.12
C SER A 19 9.36 -5.09 -11.37
N SER A 20 10.38 -5.65 -10.73
CA SER A 20 10.68 -7.09 -10.78
C SER A 20 10.06 -7.90 -9.63
N VAL A 21 9.27 -7.24 -8.79
CA VAL A 21 8.67 -7.84 -7.59
C VAL A 21 7.76 -9.00 -7.94
N LYS A 22 7.85 -10.08 -7.14
CA LYS A 22 6.95 -11.22 -7.30
C LYS A 22 5.59 -10.85 -6.73
N VAL A 23 4.50 -11.26 -7.37
CA VAL A 23 3.14 -11.01 -6.88
C VAL A 23 2.43 -12.32 -6.61
N LYS A 24 1.81 -12.41 -5.45
CA LYS A 24 0.88 -13.46 -5.06
C LYS A 24 -0.49 -12.84 -4.80
N MET A 25 -1.53 -13.57 -5.14
CA MET A 25 -2.90 -13.21 -4.82
C MET A 25 -3.49 -14.27 -3.92
N GLU A 26 -4.00 -13.83 -2.78
CA GLU A 26 -4.70 -14.67 -1.82
C GLU A 26 -6.10 -14.08 -1.60
N SER A 27 -7.03 -14.89 -1.11
CA SER A 27 -8.39 -14.41 -0.84
C SER A 27 -8.41 -13.45 0.36
N SER A 28 -7.84 -13.87 1.49
CA SER A 28 -7.99 -13.15 2.77
C SER A 28 -6.72 -13.20 3.61
N PHE A 29 -6.54 -12.19 4.46
CA PHE A 29 -5.42 -12.14 5.40
C PHE A 29 -5.65 -13.12 6.55
N PRO A 30 -4.67 -13.97 6.94
CA PRO A 30 -4.87 -15.03 7.92
C PRO A 30 -5.34 -14.59 9.32
N GLU A 31 -5.05 -13.35 9.75
CA GLU A 31 -5.23 -12.89 11.14
C GLU A 31 -6.46 -12.00 11.39
N ASN A 32 -7.52 -12.11 10.58
CA ASN A 32 -8.74 -11.29 10.71
C ASN A 32 -8.47 -9.77 10.74
N ARG A 33 -7.37 -9.35 10.09
CA ARG A 33 -6.99 -7.95 9.89
C ARG A 33 -7.36 -7.54 8.47
N LEU A 34 -7.82 -6.31 8.34
CA LEU A 34 -8.19 -5.72 7.05
C LEU A 34 -6.94 -5.15 6.36
N VAL A 35 -6.08 -6.04 5.84
CA VAL A 35 -4.84 -5.70 5.13
C VAL A 35 -5.05 -5.98 3.65
N GLY A 36 -5.01 -4.94 2.81
CA GLY A 36 -5.22 -5.07 1.36
C GLY A 36 -4.02 -5.67 0.63
N GLY A 37 -2.82 -5.22 0.96
CA GLY A 37 -1.56 -5.68 0.40
C GLY A 37 -0.48 -5.81 1.47
N LYS A 38 0.55 -6.59 1.16
CA LYS A 38 1.76 -6.63 1.96
C LYS A 38 2.98 -6.96 1.11
N TYR A 39 3.94 -6.05 1.10
CA TYR A 39 5.29 -6.31 0.62
C TYR A 39 6.14 -7.04 1.68
N HIS A 40 6.89 -8.06 1.23
CA HIS A 40 7.83 -8.85 2.02
C HIS A 40 9.25 -8.65 1.50
N ILE A 41 10.04 -7.84 2.20
CA ILE A 41 11.41 -7.49 1.82
C ILE A 41 12.32 -8.71 1.60
N SER A 42 12.25 -9.71 2.49
CA SER A 42 13.14 -10.89 2.48
C SER A 42 12.97 -11.78 1.25
N THR A 43 11.80 -11.74 0.60
CA THR A 43 11.48 -12.57 -0.58
C THR A 43 11.21 -11.74 -1.82
N HIS A 44 11.29 -10.41 -1.70
CA HIS A 44 10.89 -9.45 -2.72
C HIS A 44 9.54 -9.84 -3.35
N THR A 45 8.53 -10.02 -2.50
CA THR A 45 7.20 -10.51 -2.87
C THR A 45 6.10 -9.63 -2.29
N ILE A 46 5.15 -9.23 -3.11
CA ILE A 46 3.88 -8.61 -2.70
C ILE A 46 2.81 -9.70 -2.63
N THR A 47 2.05 -9.71 -1.54
CA THR A 47 0.82 -10.50 -1.43
C THR A 47 -0.39 -9.57 -1.42
N LEU A 48 -1.29 -9.72 -2.38
CA LEU A 48 -2.57 -8.99 -2.45
C LEU A 48 -3.69 -9.86 -1.90
N TYR A 49 -4.48 -9.35 -0.96
CA TYR A 49 -5.60 -10.04 -0.32
C TYR A 49 -6.91 -9.52 -0.90
N ILE A 50 -7.40 -10.17 -1.95
CA ILE A 50 -8.43 -9.63 -2.84
C ILE A 50 -9.75 -9.33 -2.11
N ASP A 51 -10.18 -10.18 -1.18
CA ASP A 51 -11.41 -9.96 -0.42
C ASP A 51 -11.24 -8.79 0.56
N GLU A 52 -10.06 -8.60 1.13
CA GLU A 52 -9.77 -7.48 2.03
C GLU A 52 -9.73 -6.16 1.26
N ILE A 53 -9.08 -6.12 0.09
CA ILE A 53 -9.11 -4.95 -0.82
C ILE A 53 -10.55 -4.59 -1.17
N LYS A 54 -11.38 -5.59 -1.49
CA LYS A 54 -12.80 -5.35 -1.79
C LYS A 54 -13.56 -4.81 -0.59
N LYS A 55 -13.36 -5.37 0.60
CA LYS A 55 -13.98 -4.89 1.84
C LYS A 55 -13.55 -3.45 2.16
N GLN A 56 -12.27 -3.13 2.01
CA GLN A 56 -11.74 -1.77 2.22
C GLN A 56 -12.38 -0.76 1.25
N CYS A 57 -12.48 -1.12 -0.04
CA CYS A 57 -13.17 -0.29 -1.04
C CYS A 57 -14.62 0.00 -0.62
N VAL A 58 -15.37 -1.03 -0.20
CA VAL A 58 -16.76 -0.86 0.25
C VAL A 58 -16.83 -0.04 1.54
N GLN A 59 -15.93 -0.25 2.50
CA GLN A 59 -15.91 0.54 3.73
C GLN A 59 -15.64 2.02 3.48
N LEU A 60 -14.75 2.33 2.54
CA LEU A 60 -14.34 3.70 2.26
C LEU A 60 -15.33 4.44 1.36
N PHE A 61 -15.85 3.78 0.33
CA PHE A 61 -16.71 4.41 -0.70
C PHE A 61 -18.18 3.99 -0.63
N SER A 62 -18.55 3.13 0.31
CA SER A 62 -19.90 2.54 0.44
C SER A 62 -20.36 1.75 -0.80
N THR A 63 -19.44 1.38 -1.70
CA THR A 63 -19.71 0.67 -2.95
C THR A 63 -18.49 -0.14 -3.41
N ASP A 64 -18.70 -1.20 -4.17
CA ASP A 64 -17.63 -1.96 -4.85
C ASP A 64 -17.43 -1.55 -6.32
N ALA A 65 -18.15 -0.51 -6.78
CA ALA A 65 -18.02 0.01 -8.14
C ALA A 65 -16.60 0.45 -8.50
N TYR A 66 -15.82 0.91 -7.51
CA TYR A 66 -14.43 1.37 -7.67
C TYR A 66 -13.40 0.26 -7.41
N PHE A 67 -13.82 -1.00 -7.29
CA PHE A 67 -12.92 -2.08 -6.85
C PHE A 67 -11.64 -2.19 -7.68
N ILE A 68 -11.72 -2.08 -9.01
CA ILE A 68 -10.54 -2.19 -9.88
C ILE A 68 -9.58 -1.02 -9.69
N ASP A 69 -10.10 0.20 -9.55
CA ASP A 69 -9.28 1.39 -9.29
C ASP A 69 -8.67 1.32 -7.88
N TYR A 70 -9.43 0.87 -6.89
CA TYR A 70 -8.94 0.64 -5.54
C TYR A 70 -7.84 -0.42 -5.49
N LEU A 71 -8.00 -1.52 -6.23
CA LEU A 71 -6.96 -2.54 -6.39
C LEU A 71 -5.69 -1.95 -7.01
N LYS A 72 -5.81 -1.15 -8.07
CA LYS A 72 -4.67 -0.45 -8.69
C LYS A 72 -3.95 0.45 -7.69
N ILE A 73 -4.70 1.23 -6.91
CA ILE A 73 -4.16 2.12 -5.89
C ILE A 73 -3.37 1.34 -4.82
N VAL A 74 -4.00 0.32 -4.22
CA VAL A 74 -3.35 -0.53 -3.20
C VAL A 74 -2.11 -1.19 -3.79
N PHE A 75 -2.20 -1.76 -4.98
CA PHE A 75 -1.06 -2.45 -5.58
C PHE A 75 0.09 -1.50 -5.94
N ALA A 76 -0.20 -0.30 -6.46
CA ALA A 76 0.81 0.72 -6.73
C ALA A 76 1.58 1.12 -5.45
N HIS A 77 0.88 1.22 -4.32
CA HIS A 77 1.49 1.49 -3.02
C HIS A 77 2.44 0.36 -2.58
N GLU A 78 2.03 -0.91 -2.72
CA GLU A 78 2.91 -2.05 -2.42
C GLU A 78 4.14 -2.11 -3.33
N ILE A 79 4.01 -1.74 -4.62
CA ILE A 79 5.17 -1.58 -5.51
C ILE A 79 6.05 -0.44 -5.01
N GLY A 80 5.47 0.65 -4.50
CA GLY A 80 6.21 1.73 -3.86
C GLY A 80 7.12 1.25 -2.74
N HIS A 81 6.65 0.34 -1.89
CA HIS A 81 7.53 -0.32 -0.92
C HIS A 81 8.60 -1.20 -1.57
N ALA A 82 8.26 -1.95 -2.62
CA ALA A 82 9.19 -2.83 -3.29
C ALA A 82 10.35 -2.09 -3.99
N GLU A 83 10.10 -0.86 -4.45
CA GLU A 83 11.03 -0.03 -5.20
C GLU A 83 11.68 1.07 -4.35
N ASP A 84 11.32 1.19 -3.07
CA ASP A 84 11.97 2.10 -2.15
C ASP A 84 13.37 1.58 -1.75
N LEU A 85 14.39 2.20 -2.33
CA LEU A 85 15.81 1.88 -2.08
C LEU A 85 16.23 2.17 -0.63
N GLU A 86 15.50 3.02 0.09
CA GLU A 86 15.79 3.38 1.48
C GLU A 86 15.09 2.44 2.47
N LEU A 87 14.12 1.63 2.03
CA LEU A 87 13.26 0.83 2.91
C LEU A 87 14.04 -0.09 3.84
N ALA A 88 15.06 -0.79 3.32
CA ALA A 88 15.89 -1.69 4.13
C ALA A 88 16.55 -0.94 5.30
N MET A 89 17.17 0.20 5.00
CA MET A 89 17.82 1.05 6.00
C MET A 89 16.80 1.62 6.99
N LEU A 90 15.63 2.07 6.53
CA LEU A 90 14.58 2.62 7.38
C LEU A 90 13.99 1.55 8.31
N CYS A 91 13.85 0.30 7.85
CA CYS A 91 13.46 -0.84 8.69
C CYS A 91 14.51 -1.15 9.74
N ASP A 92 15.80 -1.18 9.38
CA ASP A 92 16.88 -1.39 10.35
C ASP A 92 16.88 -0.27 11.42
N GLN A 93 16.69 0.99 11.01
CA GLN A 93 16.56 2.13 11.93
C GLN A 93 15.33 2.02 12.84
N LEU A 94 14.21 1.51 12.33
CA LEU A 94 13.00 1.27 13.13
C LEU A 94 13.25 0.26 14.25
N ASP A 95 13.98 -0.83 13.96
CA ASP A 95 14.33 -1.88 14.92
C ASP A 95 15.31 -1.36 16.00
N GLU A 96 16.19 -0.42 15.63
CA GLU A 96 17.15 0.21 16.53
C GLU A 96 16.58 1.40 17.33
N CYS A 97 15.42 1.95 16.95
CA CYS A 97 14.85 3.13 17.59
C CYS A 97 14.64 2.93 19.10
N THR A 98 14.98 3.96 19.87
CA THR A 98 14.81 3.91 21.33
C THR A 98 13.51 4.57 21.79
N THR A 99 13.04 5.59 21.06
CA THR A 99 11.84 6.34 21.41
C THR A 99 10.64 5.97 20.53
N GLN A 100 9.43 6.11 21.07
CA GLN A 100 8.21 5.89 20.28
C GLN A 100 8.01 6.95 19.20
N HIS A 101 8.46 8.18 19.47
CA HIS A 101 8.43 9.28 18.52
C HIS A 101 9.25 9.05 17.26
N GLU A 102 10.48 8.59 17.42
CA GLU A 102 11.33 8.24 16.28
C GLU A 102 10.73 7.07 15.49
N ARG A 103 10.18 6.06 16.19
CA ARG A 103 9.46 4.96 15.54
C ARG A 103 8.28 5.45 14.70
N ASN A 104 7.43 6.33 15.24
CA ASN A 104 6.26 6.86 14.54
C ASN A 104 6.67 7.67 13.30
N LYS A 105 7.73 8.50 13.41
CA LYS A 105 8.26 9.29 12.29
C LYS A 105 8.84 8.44 11.17
N LEU A 106 9.64 7.43 11.51
CA LEU A 106 10.20 6.52 10.51
C LEU A 106 9.10 5.70 9.83
N ALA A 107 8.11 5.22 10.60
CA ALA A 107 6.97 4.52 10.04
C ALA A 107 6.19 5.41 9.06
N LEU A 108 5.93 6.68 9.41
CA LEU A 108 5.30 7.63 8.49
C LEU A 108 6.15 7.86 7.23
N THR A 109 7.47 7.99 7.38
CA THR A 109 8.40 8.21 6.26
C THR A 109 8.37 7.04 5.26
N ILE A 110 8.34 5.80 5.76
CA ILE A 110 8.24 4.60 4.92
C ILE A 110 6.95 4.62 4.08
N GLU A 111 5.82 4.96 4.69
CA GLU A 111 4.54 5.02 4.00
C GLU A 111 4.49 6.17 2.97
N GLU A 112 5.03 7.34 3.32
CA GLU A 112 5.11 8.50 2.42
C GLU A 112 6.05 8.24 1.23
N ASN A 113 7.17 7.53 1.44
CA ASN A 113 8.05 7.11 0.36
C ASN A 113 7.32 6.19 -0.64
N ALA A 114 6.58 5.20 -0.13
CA ALA A 114 5.80 4.30 -0.96
C ALA A 114 4.71 5.03 -1.76
N TRP A 115 3.99 5.97 -1.12
CA TRP A 115 2.97 6.77 -1.83
C TRP A 115 3.58 7.69 -2.89
N ARG A 116 4.71 8.34 -2.60
CA ARG A 116 5.42 9.21 -3.56
C ARG A 116 5.79 8.45 -4.84
N TYR A 117 6.21 7.19 -4.71
CA TYR A 117 6.42 6.32 -5.86
C TYR A 117 5.09 5.99 -6.56
N ALA A 118 4.10 5.50 -5.81
CA ALA A 118 2.82 5.03 -6.35
C ALA A 118 2.07 6.10 -7.16
N GLU A 119 2.00 7.34 -6.66
CA GLU A 119 1.29 8.44 -7.32
C GLU A 119 1.76 8.70 -8.75
N SER A 120 3.05 8.45 -9.03
CA SER A 120 3.63 8.64 -10.36
C SER A 120 3.02 7.73 -11.43
N TYR A 121 2.39 6.62 -11.02
CA TYR A 121 1.81 5.58 -11.86
C TYR A 121 0.28 5.51 -11.82
N LEU A 122 -0.38 6.37 -11.04
CA LEU A 122 -1.84 6.38 -10.85
C LEU A 122 -2.56 7.45 -11.68
N LYS A 123 -1.92 8.01 -12.71
CA LYS A 123 -2.46 9.12 -13.53
C LYS A 123 -3.76 8.79 -14.28
N GLU A 124 -4.02 7.51 -14.51
CA GLU A 124 -5.24 7.03 -15.18
C GLU A 124 -6.40 6.75 -14.22
N VAL A 125 -6.13 6.74 -12.91
CA VAL A 125 -7.15 6.58 -11.87
C VAL A 125 -7.72 7.95 -11.53
N ASP A 126 -9.02 8.01 -11.19
CA ASP A 126 -9.64 9.25 -10.71
C ASP A 126 -8.82 9.83 -9.54
N PRO A 127 -8.26 11.05 -9.67
CA PRO A 127 -7.42 11.65 -8.64
C PRO A 127 -8.12 11.75 -7.29
N SER A 128 -9.45 11.96 -7.27
CA SER A 128 -10.21 12.08 -6.01
C SER A 128 -10.24 10.75 -5.23
N LEU A 129 -10.25 9.61 -5.93
CA LEU A 129 -10.13 8.29 -5.31
C LEU A 129 -8.73 8.12 -4.73
N VAL A 130 -7.70 8.44 -5.50
CA VAL A 130 -6.29 8.32 -5.08
C VAL A 130 -6.05 9.15 -3.81
N GLU A 131 -6.41 10.44 -3.84
CA GLU A 131 -6.24 11.36 -2.71
C GLU A 131 -6.98 10.87 -1.45
N THR A 132 -8.21 10.35 -1.61
CA THR A 132 -9.00 9.81 -0.49
C THR A 132 -8.30 8.61 0.14
N VAL A 133 -7.78 7.67 -0.67
CA VAL A 133 -7.08 6.48 -0.15
C VAL A 133 -5.77 6.86 0.55
N ILE A 134 -4.98 7.78 -0.04
CA ILE A 134 -3.74 8.28 0.57
C ILE A 134 -4.05 8.96 1.90
N TYR A 135 -5.07 9.83 1.93
CA TYR A 135 -5.46 10.55 3.14
C TYR A 135 -5.78 9.57 4.29
N HIS A 136 -6.67 8.60 4.04
CA HIS A 136 -7.11 7.67 5.09
C HIS A 136 -6.04 6.66 5.49
N SER A 137 -5.18 6.21 4.58
CA SER A 137 -4.07 5.30 4.91
C SER A 137 -3.01 5.97 5.79
N LEU A 138 -2.69 7.24 5.53
CA LEU A 138 -1.68 8.00 6.29
C LEU A 138 -2.23 8.62 7.59
N GLN A 139 -3.55 8.74 7.74
CA GLN A 139 -4.17 9.43 8.88
C GLN A 139 -3.65 8.93 10.23
N SER A 140 -3.65 7.60 10.45
CA SER A 140 -3.22 7.05 11.74
C SER A 140 -1.74 7.27 12.05
N TYR A 141 -0.89 7.39 11.03
CA TYR A 141 0.54 7.67 11.18
C TYR A 141 0.78 9.15 11.51
N ARG A 142 0.04 10.05 10.84
CA ARG A 142 0.08 11.50 11.10
C ARG A 142 -0.39 11.83 12.51
N GLU A 143 -1.52 11.27 12.93
CA GLU A 143 -2.07 11.47 14.29
C GLU A 143 -1.09 11.02 15.38
N LYS A 144 -0.44 9.86 15.21
CA LYS A 144 0.58 9.37 16.16
C LYS A 144 1.78 10.32 16.27
N THR A 145 2.17 10.94 15.16
CA THR A 145 3.31 11.86 15.13
C THR A 145 2.95 13.24 15.73
N GLU A 146 1.71 13.70 15.57
CA GLU A 146 1.22 14.97 16.12
C GLU A 146 0.95 14.91 17.63
N LEU A 147 0.39 13.80 18.13
CA LEU A 147 0.05 13.60 19.55
C LEU A 147 1.27 13.60 20.48
N GLU A 148 2.47 13.37 19.95
CA GLU A 148 3.72 13.32 20.73
C GLU A 148 4.45 14.67 20.79
N ILE A 149 3.95 15.69 20.10
CA ILE A 149 4.47 17.08 20.14
C ILE A 149 3.69 17.93 21.17
N ALA A 150 2.49 17.51 21.59
CA ALA A 150 1.60 18.21 22.51
C ALA A 150 1.87 17.86 23.99
#